data_AF-A0A2G2B0S2-F1
#
_entry.id   AF-A0A2G2B0S2-F1
#
_cell.length_a   1.000
_cell.length_b   1.000
_cell.length_c   1.000
_cell.angle_alpha   90.00
_cell.angle_beta   90.00
_cell.angle_gamma   90.00
#
_symmetry.space_group_name_H-M   'P 1'
#
loop_
_entity.id
_entity.type
_entity.pdbx_description
1 polymer ?
#
loop_
_entity_poly.entity_id
_entity_poly.type
_entity_poly.pdbx_seq_one_letter_code
_entity_poly.pdbx_strand_id
1 'polypeptide(L)'
;MTTVGNMPVEYLMAGDRVMTSNGPQVLHHISARLLTDCPIEIRRGSLGHGRPQRDMFLAPDQAVHLSDWRGQRYYGSDQPSV
;
A
#
# COMPACT_ATOMS: atom_id res chain seq x y z
N MET A 1 -0.62 -8.87 -3.72
CA MET A 1 -0.77 -9.96 -4.71
C MET A 1 -2.26 -10.24 -4.90
N THR A 2 -2.67 -10.83 -6.01
CA THR A 2 -4.05 -11.30 -6.19
C THR A 2 -4.20 -12.74 -5.73
N THR A 3 -5.43 -13.26 -5.74
CA THR A 3 -5.68 -14.67 -5.41
C THR A 3 -5.08 -15.66 -6.39
N VAL A 4 -4.67 -15.20 -7.57
CA VAL A 4 -4.05 -16.02 -8.63
C VAL A 4 -2.54 -15.83 -8.74
N GLY A 5 -1.95 -14.92 -7.94
CA GLY A 5 -0.50 -14.69 -7.88
C GLY A 5 -0.09 -13.23 -8.01
N ASN A 6 1.17 -13.01 -8.40
CA ASN A 6 1.68 -11.67 -8.68
C ASN A 6 1.36 -11.32 -10.13
N MET A 7 0.68 -10.19 -10.34
CA MET A 7 0.41 -9.63 -11.65
C MET A 7 0.66 -8.11 -11.65
N PRO A 8 0.98 -7.51 -12.81
CA PRO A 8 1.11 -6.06 -12.90
C PRO A 8 -0.22 -5.36 -12.62
N VAL A 9 -0.16 -4.14 -12.09
CA VAL A 9 -1.33 -3.39 -11.63
C VAL A 9 -2.25 -2.98 -12.78
N GLU A 10 -1.69 -2.78 -13.97
CA GLU A 10 -2.40 -2.43 -15.20
C GLU A 10 -3.34 -3.53 -15.72
N TYR A 11 -3.23 -4.75 -15.21
CA TYR A 11 -4.15 -5.85 -15.52
C TYR A 11 -5.28 -6.02 -14.51
N LEU A 12 -5.27 -5.25 -13.41
CA LEU A 12 -6.32 -5.32 -12.41
C LEU A 12 -7.60 -4.63 -12.89
N MET A 13 -8.74 -5.23 -12.55
CA MET A 13 -10.06 -4.72 -12.84
C MET A 13 -10.91 -4.66 -11.57
N ALA A 14 -11.91 -3.79 -11.57
CA ALA A 14 -12.93 -3.82 -10.53
C ALA A 14 -13.63 -5.20 -10.54
N GLY A 15 -13.78 -5.80 -9.37
CA GLY A 15 -14.26 -7.18 -9.19
C GLY A 15 -13.16 -8.20 -8.90
N ASP A 16 -11.90 -7.90 -9.21
CA ASP A 16 -10.77 -8.77 -8.88
C ASP A 16 -10.58 -8.91 -7.37
N ARG A 17 -9.98 -10.02 -6.94
CA ARG A 17 -9.66 -10.26 -5.53
C ARG A 17 -8.18 -10.02 -5.24
N VAL A 18 -7.92 -9.07 -4.34
CA VAL A 18 -6.58 -8.73 -3.85
C VAL A 18 -6.38 -9.25 -2.43
N MET A 19 -5.18 -9.75 -2.14
CA MET A 19 -4.81 -10.22 -0.82
C MET A 19 -4.51 -9.05 0.11
N THR A 20 -5.18 -9.00 1.27
CA THR A 20 -4.97 -8.04 2.35
C THR A 20 -4.59 -8.75 3.65
N SER A 21 -4.25 -8.01 4.72
CA SER A 21 -4.04 -8.59 6.05
C SER A 21 -5.28 -9.29 6.61
N ASN A 22 -6.47 -8.90 6.17
CA ASN A 22 -7.76 -9.46 6.60
C ASN A 22 -8.29 -10.51 5.60
N GLY A 23 -7.41 -11.10 4.80
CA GLY A 23 -7.76 -12.06 3.75
C GLY A 23 -8.08 -11.43 2.39
N PRO A 24 -8.58 -12.23 1.42
CA PRO A 24 -8.92 -11.73 0.09
C PRO A 24 -10.09 -10.74 0.13
N GLN A 25 -9.91 -9.57 -0.49
CA GLN A 25 -10.93 -8.52 -0.59
C GLN A 25 -11.21 -8.19 -2.05
N VAL A 26 -12.44 -7.78 -2.37
CA VAL A 26 -12.85 -7.38 -3.72
C VAL A 26 -12.34 -5.97 -4.00
N LEU A 27 -11.71 -5.79 -5.16
CA LEU A 27 -11.30 -4.48 -5.65
C LEU A 27 -12.51 -3.75 -6.22
N HIS A 28 -13.00 -2.72 -5.52
CA HIS A 28 -14.21 -2.02 -5.93
C HIS A 28 -13.98 -0.94 -6.98
N HIS A 29 -12.84 -0.25 -6.90
CA HIS A 29 -12.55 0.90 -7.75
C HIS A 29 -11.06 1.03 -8.01
N ILE A 30 -10.71 1.51 -9.20
CA ILE A 30 -9.34 1.83 -9.60
C ILE A 30 -9.37 3.24 -10.21
N SER A 31 -8.52 4.12 -9.68
CA SER A 31 -8.33 5.47 -10.19
C SER A 31 -6.85 5.69 -10.49
N ALA A 32 -6.55 6.33 -11.62
CA ALA A 32 -5.20 6.76 -11.97
C ALA A 32 -5.20 8.26 -12.27
N ARG A 33 -4.17 8.95 -11.79
CA ARG A 33 -3.93 10.36 -12.08
C ARG A 33 -2.46 10.60 -12.33
N LEU A 34 -2.14 11.54 -13.22
CA LEU A 34 -0.79 12.06 -13.38
C LEU A 34 -0.50 13.04 -12.26
N LEU A 35 0.71 12.95 -11.70
CA LEU A 35 1.20 13.83 -10.64
C LEU A 35 2.38 14.63 -11.14
N THR A 36 2.40 15.93 -10.82
CA THR A 36 3.53 16.83 -11.05
C THR A 36 4.33 17.10 -9.77
N ASP A 37 3.84 16.62 -8.63
CA ASP A 37 4.45 16.84 -7.32
C ASP A 37 5.70 15.99 -7.11
N CYS A 38 6.52 16.36 -6.13
CA CYS A 38 7.74 15.62 -5.78
C CYS A 38 7.37 14.29 -5.09
N PRO A 39 7.66 13.12 -5.69
CA PRO A 39 7.30 11.84 -5.11
C PRO A 39 8.13 11.55 -3.84
N ILE A 40 7.57 10.74 -2.94
CA ILE A 40 8.26 10.26 -1.76
C ILE A 40 8.97 8.95 -2.11
N GLU A 41 10.30 8.92 -2.04
CA GLU A 41 11.08 7.71 -2.25
C GLU A 41 11.16 6.86 -0.97
N ILE A 42 10.78 5.59 -1.09
CA ILE A 42 11.01 4.56 -0.08
C ILE A 42 12.13 3.65 -0.57
N ARG A 43 13.28 3.74 0.09
CA ARG A 43 14.46 2.94 -0.22
C ARG A 43 14.24 1.46 0.13
N ARG A 44 14.85 0.59 -0.66
CA ARG A 44 14.94 -0.85 -0.41
C ARG A 44 15.35 -1.13 1.04
N GLY A 45 14.64 -2.03 1.70
CA GLY A 45 14.94 -2.48 3.06
C GLY A 45 14.58 -1.51 4.19
N SER A 46 14.04 -0.32 3.90
CA SER A 46 13.72 0.70 4.91
C SER A 46 12.50 0.39 5.81
N LEU A 47 11.63 -0.54 5.40
CA LEU A 47 10.40 -0.93 6.11
C LEU A 47 10.56 -2.21 6.96
N GLY A 48 11.80 -2.64 7.22
CA GLY A 48 12.11 -3.83 8.02
C GLY A 48 11.96 -5.14 7.25
N HIS A 49 12.60 -6.20 7.76
CA HIS A 49 12.64 -7.54 7.14
C HIS A 49 12.99 -7.56 5.64
N GLY A 50 13.86 -6.63 5.21
CA GLY A 50 14.27 -6.50 3.81
C GLY A 50 13.18 -5.96 2.88
N ARG A 51 12.16 -5.29 3.42
CA ARG A 51 11.07 -4.65 2.65
C ARG A 51 11.32 -3.14 2.54
N PRO A 52 10.96 -2.48 1.42
CA PRO A 52 10.58 -3.10 0.16
C PRO A 52 11.77 -3.81 -0.52
N GLN A 53 11.49 -4.76 -1.42
CA GLN A 53 12.53 -5.52 -2.13
C GLN A 53 13.34 -4.66 -3.12
N ARG A 54 12.78 -3.52 -3.53
CA ARG A 54 13.38 -2.52 -4.42
C ARG A 54 12.96 -1.13 -3.97
N ASP A 55 13.68 -0.12 -4.42
CA ASP A 55 13.26 1.28 -4.26
C ASP A 55 11.87 1.47 -4.90
N MET A 56 11.01 2.24 -4.25
CA MET A 56 9.68 2.55 -4.74
C MET A 56 9.29 4.00 -4.43
N PHE A 57 8.35 4.53 -5.21
CA PHE A 57 7.84 5.88 -5.05
C PHE A 57 6.39 5.83 -4.60
N LEU A 58 6.04 6.72 -3.67
CA LEU A 58 4.67 7.00 -3.30
C LEU A 58 4.29 8.41 -3.76
N ALA A 59 3.01 8.58 -4.09
CA ALA A 59 2.43 9.91 -4.21
C ALA A 59 2.51 10.64 -2.85
N PRO A 60 2.67 11.98 -2.83
CA PRO A 60 2.76 12.73 -1.58
C PRO A 60 1.54 12.60 -0.67
N ASP A 61 0.37 12.38 -1.27
CA ASP A 61 -0.91 12.19 -0.62
C ASP A 61 -1.27 10.71 -0.39
N GLN A 62 -0.36 9.79 -0.72
CA GLN A 62 -0.61 8.36 -0.53
C GLN A 62 -0.72 8.03 0.96
N ALA A 63 -1.87 7.49 1.36
CA ALA A 63 -2.06 6.98 2.71
C ALA A 63 -1.16 5.76 2.95
N VAL A 64 -0.45 5.75 4.08
CA VAL A 64 0.39 4.63 4.52
C VAL A 64 -0.12 4.10 5.84
N HIS A 65 -0.30 2.78 5.90
CA HIS A 65 -0.67 2.12 7.15
C HIS A 65 0.57 1.99 8.05
N LEU A 66 0.50 2.61 9.23
CA LEU A 66 1.55 2.57 10.25
C LEU A 66 1.13 1.62 11.37
N SER A 67 1.69 0.40 11.38
CA SER A 67 1.34 -0.67 12.32
C SER A 67 2.42 -0.94 13.38
N ASP A 68 3.33 0.01 13.61
CA ASP A 68 4.32 -0.08 14.68
C ASP A 68 3.95 0.83 15.85
N TRP A 69 4.75 0.80 16.93
CA TRP A 69 4.54 1.58 18.15
C TRP A 69 4.30 3.09 17.92
N ARG A 70 4.73 3.64 16.78
CA ARG A 70 4.48 5.04 16.42
C ARG A 70 3.02 5.29 16.05
N GLY A 71 2.29 4.29 15.54
CA GLY A 71 0.85 4.37 15.29
C GLY A 71 0.10 4.73 16.58
N GLN A 72 0.32 3.94 17.64
CA GLN A 72 -0.23 4.23 18.97
C GLN A 72 0.19 5.60 19.50
N ARG A 73 1.47 6.00 19.29
CA ARG A 73 1.98 7.29 19.78
C ARG A 73 1.37 8.49 19.06
N TYR A 74 1.16 8.40 17.75
CA TYR A 74 0.66 9.52 16.94
C TYR A 74 -0.86 9.57 16.85
N TYR A 75 -1.54 8.42 16.82
CA TYR A 75 -2.97 8.31 16.55
C TYR A 75 -3.78 7.69 17.69
N GLY A 76 -3.14 7.33 18.82
CA GLY A 76 -3.82 6.77 19.99
C GLY A 76 -4.44 5.39 19.76
N SER A 77 -4.21 4.78 18.60
CA SER A 77 -4.70 3.46 18.21
C SER A 77 -3.67 2.76 17.34
N ASP A 78 -3.62 1.43 17.47
CA ASP A 78 -2.80 0.55 16.62
C ASP A 78 -3.58 0.03 15.40
N GLN A 79 -4.86 0.41 15.29
CA GLN A 79 -5.75 0.09 14.18
C GLN A 79 -6.00 1.34 13.32
N PRO A 80 -5.98 1.22 11.99
CA PRO A 80 -6.39 2.32 11.12
C PRO A 80 -7.87 2.60 11.37
N SER A 81 -8.21 3.86 11.62
CA SER A 81 -9.60 4.30 11.58
C SER A 81 -10.11 4.11 10.14
N VAL A 82 -11.19 3.32 10.00
CA VAL A 82 -11.86 3.05 8.71
C VAL A 82 -12.59 4.29 8.21
#